data_AF-A0A4S8KYA2-F1
#
_entry.id   AF-A0A4S8KYA2-F1
#
_cell.length_a   1.000
_cell.length_b   1.000
_cell.length_c   1.000
_cell.angle_alpha   90.00
_cell.angle_beta   90.00
_cell.angle_gamma   90.00
#
_symmetry.space_group_name_H-M   'P 1'
#
loop_
_entity.id
_entity.type
_entity.pdbx_description
1 polymer ?
#
loop_
_entity_poly.entity_id
_entity_poly.type
_entity_poly.pdbx_seq_one_letter_code
_entity_poly.pdbx_strand_id
1 'polypeptide(L)'
;SLLSSFPEIEAATITSIINHEFRASDLYKLDSRWRDKTERQVISLTGNTLELTNGDTASKEYKSLNSVVVPLSTYFSILMSHASAAGNVAKMGIGFFKYNAHLVQIASEYEWPSVRAYHMAFFNKRRREMQEGDYGGWGRIDLELRGEHL
;
A
#
# COMPACT_ATOMS: atom_id res chain seq x y z
N SER A 1 8.17 21.66 0.29
CA SER A 1 9.00 20.45 0.09
C SER A 1 8.10 19.23 0.14
N LEU A 2 8.55 18.04 -0.28
CA LEU A 2 7.72 16.83 -0.20
C LEU A 2 7.23 16.56 1.23
N LEU A 3 8.11 16.74 2.23
CA LEU A 3 7.78 16.56 3.65
C LEU A 3 6.67 17.52 4.13
N SER A 4 6.66 18.78 3.67
CA SER A 4 5.63 19.75 4.07
C SER A 4 4.25 19.44 3.49
N SER A 5 4.18 18.68 2.39
CA SER A 5 2.91 18.24 1.79
C SER A 5 2.32 17.01 2.49
N PHE A 6 3.12 16.31 3.29
CA PHE A 6 2.72 15.10 4.02
C PHE A 6 3.22 15.14 5.47
N PRO A 7 2.81 16.15 6.27
CA PRO A 7 3.32 16.35 7.63
C PRO A 7 2.99 15.19 8.58
N GLU A 8 1.90 14.46 8.29
CA GLU A 8 1.40 13.32 9.07
C GLU A 8 2.18 12.01 8.82
N ILE A 9 3.14 12.01 7.89
CA ILE A 9 3.87 10.81 7.47
C ILE A 9 5.33 10.96 7.83
N GLU A 10 5.87 9.97 8.54
CA GLU A 10 7.28 9.96 8.93
C GLU A 10 8.20 10.14 7.72
N ALA A 11 9.21 11.00 7.85
CA ALA A 11 10.17 11.27 6.78
C ALA A 11 10.87 10.00 6.27
N ALA A 12 11.12 9.03 7.16
CA ALA A 12 11.70 7.73 6.79
C ALA A 12 10.77 6.92 5.88
N THR A 13 9.45 6.96 6.13
CA THR A 13 8.44 6.30 5.29
C THR A 13 8.37 6.96 3.92
N ILE A 14 8.36 8.29 3.86
CA ILE A 14 8.40 9.04 2.58
C ILE A 14 9.65 8.67 1.79
N THR A 15 10.81 8.64 2.44
CA THR A 15 12.09 8.27 1.84
C THR A 15 12.06 6.84 1.28
N SER A 16 11.50 5.89 2.03
CA SER A 16 11.33 4.51 1.58
C SER A 16 10.42 4.39 0.35
N ILE A 17 9.37 5.22 0.25
CA ILE A 17 8.47 5.24 -0.90
C ILE A 17 9.18 5.76 -2.15
N ILE A 18 9.88 6.90 -2.05
CA ILE A 18 10.56 7.51 -3.20
C ILE A 18 11.75 6.68 -3.69
N ASN A 19 12.39 5.91 -2.80
CA ASN A 19 13.45 4.97 -3.14
C ASN A 19 12.93 3.59 -3.56
N HIS A 20 11.60 3.43 -3.63
CA HIS A 20 10.95 2.17 -4.01
C HIS A 20 11.38 0.98 -3.12
N GLU A 21 11.54 1.21 -1.82
CA GLU A 21 11.84 0.19 -0.81
C GLU A 21 10.60 -0.19 0.02
N PHE A 22 9.57 0.65 0.00
CA PHE A 22 8.34 0.47 0.74
C PHE A 22 7.57 -0.78 0.26
N ARG A 23 7.18 -1.65 1.21
CA ARG A 23 6.55 -2.94 0.90
C ARG A 23 5.03 -2.90 1.06
N ALA A 24 4.35 -3.78 0.34
CA ALA A 24 2.89 -3.91 0.43
C ALA A 24 2.40 -4.24 1.84
N SER A 25 3.21 -4.99 2.61
CA SER A 25 2.94 -5.31 4.01
C SER A 25 2.82 -4.06 4.89
N ASP A 26 3.49 -2.97 4.54
CA ASP A 26 3.55 -1.74 5.33
C ASP A 26 2.53 -0.69 4.87
N LEU A 27 1.83 -0.92 3.77
CA LEU A 27 0.94 0.07 3.15
C LEU A 27 -0.17 0.55 4.10
N TYR A 28 -0.68 -0.30 4.99
CA TYR A 28 -1.66 0.11 6.02
C TYR A 28 -1.17 1.27 6.92
N LYS A 29 0.14 1.47 7.09
CA LYS A 29 0.72 2.58 7.87
C LYS A 29 0.40 3.95 7.28
N LEU A 30 0.05 3.99 5.98
CA LEU A 30 -0.35 5.22 5.29
C LEU A 30 -1.81 5.60 5.52
N ASP A 31 -2.62 4.74 6.16
CA ASP A 31 -3.99 5.07 6.55
C ASP A 31 -4.00 5.95 7.81
N SER A 32 -4.73 7.07 7.77
CA SER A 32 -4.88 7.96 8.94
C SER A 32 -5.53 7.26 10.12
N ARG A 33 -6.47 6.34 9.86
CA ARG A 33 -7.18 5.58 10.91
C ARG A 33 -6.25 4.64 11.67
N TRP A 34 -5.15 4.20 11.05
CA TRP A 34 -4.13 3.41 11.76
C TRP A 34 -3.28 4.30 12.66
N ARG A 35 -2.90 5.49 12.19
CA ARG A 35 -2.10 6.44 12.97
C ARG A 35 -2.80 6.87 14.26
N ASP A 36 -4.11 7.13 14.20
CA ASP A 36 -4.95 7.42 15.37
C ASP A 36 -5.00 6.26 16.39
N LYS A 37 -4.86 5.00 15.93
CA LYS A 37 -4.83 3.82 16.80
C LYS A 37 -3.47 3.62 17.48
N THR A 38 -2.36 3.91 16.79
CA THR A 38 -1.01 3.83 17.39
C THR A 38 -0.79 4.87 18.48
N GLU A 39 -1.47 6.02 18.44
CA GLU A 39 -1.49 6.96 19.57
C GLU A 39 -2.31 6.43 20.76
N ARG A 40 -3.23 5.49 20.52
CA ARG A 40 -4.08 4.84 21.53
C ARG A 40 -3.61 3.43 21.86
N GLN A 41 -2.31 3.17 22.01
CA GLN A 41 -1.84 1.85 22.45
C GLN A 41 -2.51 1.46 23.78
N VAL A 42 -3.50 0.57 23.69
CA VAL A 42 -4.16 -0.05 24.85
C VAL A 42 -3.20 -1.11 25.36
N ILE A 43 -2.46 -0.77 26.40
CA ILE A 43 -1.67 -1.73 27.17
C ILE A 43 -2.68 -2.66 27.86
N SER A 44 -2.74 -3.92 27.42
CA SER A 44 -3.47 -4.96 28.12
C SER A 44 -2.51 -5.67 29.08
N LEU A 45 -2.78 -5.58 30.38
CA LEU A 45 -2.10 -6.36 31.41
C LEU A 45 -2.85 -7.68 31.60
N THR A 46 -2.21 -8.80 31.25
CA THR A 46 -2.72 -10.14 31.58
C THR A 46 -1.81 -10.73 32.66
N GLY A 47 -2.21 -10.58 33.93
CA GLY A 47 -1.39 -10.98 35.07
C GLY A 47 -0.14 -10.10 35.26
N ASN A 48 1.05 -10.72 35.33
CA ASN A 48 2.34 -10.04 35.57
C ASN A 48 3.18 -9.86 34.29
N THR A 49 2.64 -10.21 33.13
CA THR A 49 3.35 -10.17 31.84
C THR A 49 2.76 -9.08 30.96
N LEU A 50 3.60 -8.16 30.50
CA LEU A 50 3.26 -7.18 29.48
C LEU A 50 3.42 -7.85 28.11
N GLU A 51 2.32 -8.29 27.51
CA GLU A 51 2.34 -8.86 26.16
C GLU A 51 1.97 -7.80 25.13
N LEU A 52 2.99 -7.29 24.43
CA LEU A 52 2.79 -6.49 23.22
C LEU A 52 2.44 -7.47 22.08
N THR A 53 1.15 -7.69 21.84
CA THR A 53 0.68 -8.61 20.79
C THR A 53 0.88 -8.00 19.40
N ASN A 54 2.13 -8.01 18.92
CA ASN A 54 2.51 -7.70 17.54
C ASN A 54 2.24 -8.90 16.59
N GLY A 55 1.21 -9.68 16.88
CA GLY A 55 0.80 -10.83 16.08
C GLY A 55 -0.07 -10.41 14.90
N ASP A 56 0.52 -10.53 13.70
CA ASP A 56 -0.09 -10.46 12.37
C ASP A 56 -0.94 -9.20 12.09
N THR A 57 -0.37 -8.04 12.43
CA THR A 57 -1.00 -6.71 12.27
C THR A 57 -1.47 -6.45 10.83
N ALA A 58 -0.74 -6.93 9.82
CA ALA A 58 -1.14 -6.77 8.42
C ALA A 58 -2.45 -7.51 8.10
N SER A 59 -2.61 -8.76 8.56
CA SER A 59 -3.87 -9.51 8.39
C SER A 59 -5.04 -8.87 9.12
N LYS A 60 -4.79 -8.25 10.28
CA LYS A 60 -5.80 -7.52 11.06
C LYS A 60 -6.18 -6.18 10.44
N GLU A 61 -5.30 -5.50 9.71
CA GLU A 61 -5.58 -4.16 9.17
C GLU A 61 -6.08 -4.18 7.71
N TYR A 62 -5.73 -5.21 6.93
CA TYR A 62 -6.33 -5.44 5.61
C TYR A 62 -7.67 -6.17 5.71
N LYS A 63 -8.69 -5.55 6.31
CA LYS A 63 -10.04 -6.14 6.46
C LYS A 63 -10.96 -5.92 5.27
N SER A 64 -10.69 -4.95 4.40
CA SER A 64 -11.58 -4.62 3.28
C SER A 64 -10.84 -3.90 2.16
N LEU A 65 -11.50 -3.79 1.00
CA LEU A 65 -11.00 -3.03 -0.14
C LEU A 65 -10.57 -1.61 0.25
N ASN A 66 -11.33 -0.95 1.13
CA ASN A 66 -11.02 0.39 1.60
C ASN A 66 -9.72 0.48 2.39
N SER A 67 -9.33 -0.57 3.12
CA SER A 67 -8.04 -0.56 3.83
C SER A 67 -6.84 -0.81 2.91
N VAL A 68 -7.07 -1.08 1.62
CA VAL A 68 -6.05 -1.01 0.56
C VAL A 68 -6.12 0.31 -0.20
N VAL A 69 -7.31 0.66 -0.72
CA VAL A 69 -7.48 1.80 -1.65
C VAL A 69 -7.10 3.15 -1.01
N VAL A 70 -7.47 3.37 0.25
CA VAL A 70 -7.16 4.63 0.95
C VAL A 70 -5.64 4.82 1.10
N PRO A 71 -4.89 3.91 1.76
CA PRO A 71 -3.44 4.08 1.86
C PRO A 71 -2.72 4.02 0.51
N LEU A 72 -3.24 3.27 -0.47
CA LEU A 72 -2.70 3.23 -1.83
C LEU A 72 -2.80 4.60 -2.52
N SER A 73 -3.88 5.34 -2.27
CA SER A 73 -4.04 6.71 -2.76
C SER A 73 -2.96 7.63 -2.18
N THR A 74 -2.65 7.50 -0.88
CA THR A 74 -1.56 8.23 -0.23
C THR A 74 -0.20 7.86 -0.83
N TYR A 75 0.07 6.56 -1.02
CA TYR A 75 1.31 6.06 -1.64
C TYR A 75 1.55 6.70 -3.01
N PHE A 76 0.55 6.69 -3.89
CA PHE A 76 0.64 7.29 -5.22
C PHE A 76 0.73 8.81 -5.18
N SER A 77 0.07 9.47 -4.22
CA SER A 77 0.18 10.92 -4.05
C SER A 77 1.62 11.35 -3.73
N ILE A 78 2.32 10.59 -2.88
CA ILE A 78 3.73 10.82 -2.56
C ILE A 78 4.61 10.61 -3.80
N LEU A 79 4.44 9.47 -4.50
CA LEU A 79 5.21 9.15 -5.70
C LEU A 79 5.05 10.20 -6.81
N MET A 80 3.81 10.59 -7.11
CA MET A 80 3.53 11.58 -8.15
C MET A 80 4.03 12.98 -7.77
N SER A 81 4.03 13.32 -6.48
CA SER A 81 4.56 14.61 -5.98
C SER A 81 6.09 14.66 -6.02
N HIS A 82 6.77 13.51 -5.92
CA HIS A 82 8.22 13.40 -6.07
C HIS A 82 8.67 13.32 -7.54
N ALA A 83 7.92 12.61 -8.38
CA ALA A 83 8.31 12.35 -9.76
C ALA A 83 8.43 13.65 -10.57
N SER A 84 9.66 14.00 -10.95
CA SER A 84 9.97 15.26 -11.64
C SER A 84 9.77 15.19 -13.17
N ALA A 85 9.66 13.98 -13.75
CA ALA A 85 9.42 13.79 -15.16
C ALA A 85 7.91 13.68 -15.46
N ALA A 86 7.36 14.64 -16.20
CA ALA A 86 5.93 14.69 -16.56
C ALA A 86 5.40 13.38 -17.16
N GLY A 87 6.22 12.67 -17.95
CA GLY A 87 5.86 11.38 -18.54
C GLY A 87 5.65 10.25 -17.53
N ASN A 88 6.38 10.24 -16.41
CA ASN A 88 6.24 9.22 -15.37
C ASN A 88 5.01 9.51 -14.49
N VAL A 89 4.73 10.79 -14.21
CA VAL A 89 3.53 11.20 -13.46
C VAL A 89 2.25 10.77 -14.18
N ALA A 90 2.13 11.07 -15.48
CA ALA A 90 0.97 10.67 -16.27
C ALA A 90 0.79 9.14 -16.33
N LYS A 91 1.88 8.38 -16.55
CA LYS A 91 1.84 6.91 -16.55
C LYS A 91 1.40 6.34 -15.20
N MET A 92 1.95 6.86 -14.10
CA MET A 92 1.55 6.44 -12.75
C MET A 92 0.08 6.76 -12.48
N GLY A 93 -0.40 7.94 -12.85
CA GLY A 93 -1.81 8.33 -12.68
C GLY A 93 -2.76 7.40 -13.44
N ILE A 94 -2.48 7.12 -14.72
CA ILE A 94 -3.26 6.16 -15.52
C ILE A 94 -3.20 4.76 -14.90
N GLY A 95 -2.01 4.32 -14.48
CA GLY A 95 -1.81 3.02 -13.83
C GLY A 95 -2.60 2.89 -12.53
N PHE A 96 -2.59 3.93 -11.69
CA PHE A 96 -3.36 3.99 -10.45
C PHE A 96 -4.85 3.81 -10.69
N PHE A 97 -5.45 4.55 -11.63
CA PHE A 97 -6.89 4.42 -11.89
C PHE A 97 -7.26 3.04 -12.43
N LYS A 98 -6.46 2.49 -13.37
CA LYS A 98 -6.68 1.14 -13.90
C LYS A 98 -6.57 0.07 -12.81
N TYR A 99 -5.57 0.18 -11.95
CA TYR A 99 -5.37 -0.78 -10.87
C TYR A 99 -6.48 -0.70 -9.82
N ASN A 100 -6.96 0.50 -9.46
CA ASN A 100 -8.10 0.65 -8.56
C ASN A 100 -9.37 0.03 -9.14
N ALA A 101 -9.67 0.30 -10.42
CA ALA A 101 -10.82 -0.33 -11.09
C ALA A 101 -10.72 -1.86 -11.08
N HIS A 102 -9.52 -2.39 -11.33
CA HIS A 102 -9.27 -3.82 -11.26
C HIS A 102 -9.43 -4.39 -9.85
N LEU A 103 -8.92 -3.71 -8.81
CA LEU A 103 -9.10 -4.10 -7.40
C LEU A 103 -10.59 -4.15 -7.01
N VAL A 104 -11.37 -3.16 -7.44
CA VAL A 104 -12.84 -3.14 -7.23
C VAL A 104 -13.49 -4.35 -7.89
N GLN A 105 -13.11 -4.63 -9.14
CA GLN A 105 -13.65 -5.76 -9.89
C GLN A 105 -13.36 -7.09 -9.18
N ILE A 106 -12.09 -7.39 -8.89
CA ILE A 106 -11.73 -8.68 -8.28
C ILE A 106 -12.25 -8.82 -6.85
N ALA A 107 -12.42 -7.71 -6.11
CA ALA A 107 -13.04 -7.73 -4.79
C ALA A 107 -14.55 -8.06 -4.84
N SER A 108 -15.20 -7.92 -5.99
CA SER A 108 -16.59 -8.35 -6.20
C SER A 108 -16.71 -9.79 -6.70
N GLU A 109 -15.63 -10.34 -7.27
CA GLU A 109 -15.62 -11.66 -7.92
C GLU A 109 -14.98 -12.75 -7.04
N TYR A 110 -14.07 -12.38 -6.14
CA TYR A 110 -13.23 -13.31 -5.37
C TYR A 110 -13.25 -13.01 -3.88
N GLU A 111 -12.90 -14.02 -3.09
CA GLU A 111 -12.77 -13.91 -1.64
C GLU A 111 -11.67 -12.92 -1.24
N TRP A 112 -11.94 -12.12 -0.21
CA TRP A 112 -11.03 -11.05 0.22
C TRP A 112 -9.59 -11.49 0.54
N PRO A 113 -9.34 -12.63 1.20
CA PRO A 113 -7.98 -13.11 1.44
C PRO A 113 -7.18 -13.35 0.15
N SER A 114 -7.82 -13.87 -0.91
CA SER A 114 -7.23 -14.07 -2.23
C SER A 114 -6.89 -12.74 -2.90
N VAL A 115 -7.82 -11.78 -2.86
CA VAL A 115 -7.61 -10.42 -3.38
C VAL A 115 -6.47 -9.72 -2.66
N ARG A 116 -6.37 -9.88 -1.33
CA ARG A 116 -5.26 -9.35 -0.53
C ARG A 116 -3.92 -9.98 -0.93
N ALA A 117 -3.87 -11.31 -1.07
CA ALA A 117 -2.65 -12.01 -1.49
C ALA A 117 -2.18 -11.53 -2.87
N TYR A 118 -3.10 -11.44 -3.83
CA TYR A 118 -2.86 -10.87 -5.15
C TYR A 118 -2.33 -9.43 -5.06
N HIS A 119 -2.98 -8.56 -4.28
CA HIS A 119 -2.52 -7.18 -4.09
C HIS A 119 -1.09 -7.11 -3.54
N MET A 120 -0.77 -7.92 -2.52
CA MET A 120 0.56 -7.94 -1.93
C MET A 120 1.64 -8.36 -2.92
N ALA A 121 1.38 -9.41 -3.71
CA ALA A 121 2.30 -9.86 -4.75
C ALA A 121 2.45 -8.82 -5.87
N PHE A 122 1.32 -8.31 -6.38
CA PHE A 122 1.26 -7.31 -7.44
C PHE A 122 2.02 -6.05 -7.05
N PHE A 123 1.70 -5.45 -5.91
CA PHE A 123 2.36 -4.24 -5.42
C PHE A 123 3.88 -4.44 -5.32
N ASN A 124 4.33 -5.55 -4.73
CA ASN A 124 5.76 -5.81 -4.57
C ASN A 124 6.48 -6.03 -5.91
N LYS A 125 5.81 -6.63 -6.91
CA LYS A 125 6.35 -6.79 -8.28
C LYS A 125 6.50 -5.42 -8.95
N ARG A 126 5.44 -4.61 -8.98
CA ARG A 126 5.46 -3.25 -9.56
C ARG A 126 6.46 -2.31 -8.88
N ARG A 127 6.59 -2.42 -7.57
CA ARG A 127 7.57 -1.65 -6.79
C ARG A 127 9.02 -1.97 -7.17
N ARG A 128 9.35 -3.23 -7.51
CA ARG A 128 10.66 -3.59 -8.05
C ARG A 128 10.86 -3.06 -9.48
N GLU A 129 9.86 -3.15 -10.34
CA GLU A 129 9.91 -2.58 -11.70
C GLU A 129 10.21 -1.07 -11.67
N MET A 130 9.62 -0.34 -10.71
CA MET A 130 9.91 1.09 -10.54
C MET A 130 11.35 1.38 -10.09
N GLN A 131 12.03 0.47 -9.39
CA GLN A 131 13.47 0.61 -9.08
C GLN A 131 14.31 0.63 -10.37
N GLU A 132 13.83 -0.02 -11.43
CA GLU A 132 14.46 -0.06 -12.76
C GLU A 132 13.94 1.06 -13.68
N GLY A 133 13.04 1.92 -13.19
CA GLY A 133 12.44 3.02 -13.94
C GLY A 133 11.22 2.64 -14.78
N ASP A 134 10.70 1.41 -14.67
CA ASP A 134 9.46 1.01 -15.35
C ASP A 134 8.24 1.28 -14.45
N TYR A 135 7.48 2.32 -14.82
CA TYR A 135 6.23 2.70 -14.15
C TYR A 135 4.97 2.13 -14.85
N GLY A 136 5.13 1.46 -15.99
CA GLY A 136 4.02 1.03 -16.84
C GLY A 136 3.24 -0.18 -16.31
N GLY A 137 3.84 -0.96 -15.41
CA GLY A 137 3.24 -2.20 -14.90
C GLY A 137 1.92 -1.99 -14.16
N TRP A 138 1.74 -0.87 -13.46
CA TRP A 138 0.54 -0.60 -12.66
C TRP A 138 -0.76 -0.60 -13.47
N GLY A 139 -0.70 -0.26 -14.76
CA GLY A 139 -1.88 -0.23 -15.63
C GLY A 139 -2.21 -1.56 -16.30
N ARG A 140 -1.52 -2.65 -15.97
CA ARG A 140 -1.66 -3.96 -16.60
C ARG A 140 -2.23 -4.99 -15.63
N ILE A 141 -3.07 -5.88 -16.13
CA ILE A 141 -3.49 -7.08 -15.39
C ILE A 141 -2.35 -8.08 -15.45
N ASP A 142 -1.93 -8.59 -14.30
CA ASP A 142 -0.86 -9.58 -14.21
C ASP A 142 -1.50 -10.98 -14.22
N LEU A 143 -1.57 -11.60 -15.42
CA LEU A 143 -2.27 -12.87 -15.61
C LEU A 143 -1.64 -14.03 -14.84
N GLU A 144 -0.32 -13.98 -14.63
CA GLU A 144 0.43 -14.96 -13.84
C GLU A 144 0.02 -14.86 -12.37
N LEU A 145 0.13 -13.67 -11.77
CA LEU A 145 -0.31 -13.45 -10.38
C LEU A 145 -1.81 -13.69 -10.20
N ARG A 146 -2.62 -13.40 -11.22
CA ARG A 146 -4.05 -13.71 -11.19
C ARG A 146 -4.26 -15.21 -11.05
N GLY A 147 -3.64 -16.03 -11.90
CA GLY A 147 -3.78 -17.49 -11.84
C GLY A 147 -3.21 -18.12 -10.56
N GLU A 148 -2.24 -17.47 -9.92
CA GLU A 148 -1.65 -17.93 -8.65
C GLU A 148 -2.54 -17.65 -7.43
N HIS A 149 -3.30 -16.55 -7.44
CA HIS A 149 -3.96 -16.03 -6.24
C HIS A 149 -5.49 -15.95 -6.30
N LEU A 150 -6.08 -15.74 -7.48
CA LEU A 150 -7.51 -15.45 -7.69
C LEU A 150 -8.22 -16.61 -8.38
#